data_AF-I0YNU1-F1
#
_entry.id   AF-I0YNU1-F1
#
_cell.length_a   1.000
_cell.length_b   1.000
_cell.length_c   1.000
_cell.angle_alpha   90.00
_cell.angle_beta   90.00
_cell.angle_gamma   90.00
#
_symmetry.space_group_name_H-M   'P 1'
#
loop_
_entity.id
_entity.type
_entity.pdbx_description
1 polymer ?
#
loop_
_entity_poly.entity_id
_entity_poly.type
_entity_poly.pdbx_seq_one_letter_code
_entity_poly.pdbx_strand_id
1 'polypeptide(L)'
;MCVQALAPASTAHGTAVTAEAPSKTVSLFKKLGGGPAVRAAVDLFYDKMIDDPRVSYFFEGVDMKKQRAHQAAFLTYAMGGSRSYEGNANMTAAHDRLARNMGMRMEHFDVVLEHLEGALRDLQVPEVHSQYC
;
A
#
# COMPACT_ATOMS: atom_id res chain seq x y z
N MET A 1 -63.93 -13.50 38.18
CA MET A 1 -64.10 -14.96 38.42
C MET A 1 -64.21 -15.59 37.03
N CYS A 2 -63.43 -16.56 36.55
CA CYS A 2 -62.64 -17.62 37.18
C CYS A 2 -61.46 -18.00 36.27
N VAL A 3 -60.26 -18.08 36.88
CA VAL A 3 -59.14 -19.03 36.70
C VAL A 3 -58.69 -19.56 35.31
N GLN A 4 -57.46 -19.14 34.97
CA GLN A 4 -56.25 -19.84 34.46
C GLN A 4 -56.28 -21.30 33.94
N ALA A 5 -55.44 -21.52 32.91
CA ALA A 5 -54.41 -22.57 32.71
C ALA A 5 -54.34 -22.95 31.21
N LEU A 6 -53.23 -23.24 30.51
CA LEU A 6 -51.79 -23.36 30.75
C LEU A 6 -51.13 -23.36 29.34
N ALA A 7 -49.91 -22.82 29.16
CA ALA A 7 -49.07 -23.10 27.97
C ALA A 7 -48.25 -24.39 28.18
N PRO A 8 -47.61 -25.01 27.16
CA PRO A 8 -46.22 -24.58 26.86
C PRO A 8 -45.68 -24.78 25.42
N ALA A 9 -44.50 -24.16 25.21
CA ALA A 9 -43.33 -24.51 24.37
C ALA A 9 -43.50 -24.57 22.83
N SER A 10 -42.94 -23.62 22.07
CA SER A 10 -41.53 -23.52 21.62
C SER A 10 -41.21 -24.40 20.41
N THR A 11 -40.80 -23.81 19.28
CA THR A 11 -39.45 -23.97 18.69
C THR A 11 -39.29 -23.00 17.53
N ALA A 12 -38.21 -22.22 17.56
CA ALA A 12 -37.76 -21.33 16.50
C ALA A 12 -37.29 -22.12 15.25
N HIS A 13 -37.54 -21.58 14.06
CA HIS A 13 -36.72 -21.76 12.86
C HIS A 13 -36.61 -20.37 12.24
N GLY A 14 -35.54 -19.61 12.47
CA GLY A 14 -34.23 -19.94 11.94
C GLY A 14 -34.13 -19.37 10.53
N THR A 15 -34.19 -18.04 10.38
CA THR A 15 -33.87 -17.37 9.12
C THR A 15 -32.39 -17.63 8.84
N ALA A 16 -32.15 -18.50 7.85
CA ALA A 16 -30.83 -18.73 7.30
C ALA A 16 -30.26 -17.39 6.80
N VAL A 17 -29.28 -16.86 7.53
CA VAL A 17 -28.35 -15.88 6.99
C VAL A 17 -27.60 -16.62 5.90
N THR A 18 -27.92 -16.33 4.64
CA THR A 18 -27.08 -16.72 3.52
C THR A 18 -25.73 -16.06 3.74
N ALA A 19 -24.71 -16.87 4.02
CA ALA A 19 -23.33 -16.43 4.03
C ALA A 19 -23.00 -15.92 2.61
N GLU A 20 -22.84 -14.61 2.51
CA GLU A 20 -22.32 -13.97 1.31
C GLU A 20 -20.86 -14.44 1.11
N ALA A 21 -20.58 -15.04 -0.05
CA ALA A 21 -19.24 -15.50 -0.41
C ALA A 21 -18.27 -14.30 -0.47
N PRO A 22 -16.98 -14.46 -0.10
CA PRO A 22 -16.03 -13.36 -0.15
C PRO A 22 -15.85 -12.88 -1.60
N SER A 23 -16.28 -11.65 -1.87
CA SER A 23 -15.97 -10.93 -3.11
C SER A 23 -14.45 -10.88 -3.27
N LYS A 24 -13.92 -11.40 -4.38
CA LYS A 24 -12.50 -11.20 -4.72
C LYS A 24 -12.30 -9.74 -5.09
N THR A 25 -12.06 -8.88 -4.10
CA THR A 25 -11.57 -7.53 -4.33
C THR A 25 -10.22 -7.63 -5.05
N VAL A 26 -10.21 -7.19 -6.31
CA VAL A 26 -8.97 -7.11 -7.11
C VAL A 26 -8.00 -6.20 -6.36
N SER A 27 -6.78 -6.69 -6.09
CA SER A 27 -5.79 -5.94 -5.32
C SER A 27 -5.42 -4.63 -6.03
N LEU A 28 -5.01 -3.62 -5.25
CA LEU A 28 -4.53 -2.35 -5.80
C LEU A 28 -3.41 -2.57 -6.81
N PHE A 29 -2.49 -3.49 -6.51
CA PHE A 29 -1.44 -3.92 -7.43
C PHE A 29 -1.99 -4.32 -8.81
N LYS A 30 -3.07 -5.12 -8.86
CA LYS A 30 -3.70 -5.52 -10.12
C LYS A 30 -4.43 -4.37 -10.80
N LYS A 31 -5.10 -3.51 -10.03
CA LYS A 31 -5.78 -2.30 -10.57
C LYS A 31 -4.82 -1.33 -11.24
N LEU A 32 -3.59 -1.21 -10.73
CA LEU A 32 -2.54 -0.33 -11.27
C LEU A 32 -1.81 -0.92 -12.50
N GLY A 33 -2.13 -2.16 -12.93
CA GLY A 33 -1.45 -2.82 -14.06
C GLY A 33 -0.38 -3.85 -13.67
N GLY A 34 -0.23 -4.15 -12.38
CA GLY A 34 0.63 -5.22 -11.87
C GLY A 34 2.13 -4.93 -12.01
N GLY A 35 2.92 -6.00 -12.03
CA GLY A 35 4.38 -5.91 -11.90
C GLY A 35 5.08 -5.01 -12.94
N PRO A 36 4.71 -5.05 -14.24
CA PRO A 36 5.28 -4.14 -15.23
C PRO A 36 5.03 -2.66 -14.91
N ALA A 37 3.79 -2.30 -14.53
CA ALA A 37 3.44 -0.93 -14.19
C ALA A 37 4.16 -0.46 -12.92
N VAL A 38 4.24 -1.30 -11.88
CA VAL A 38 4.99 -0.98 -10.66
C VAL A 38 6.47 -0.76 -10.94
N ARG A 39 7.10 -1.59 -11.76
CA ARG A 39 8.52 -1.40 -12.13
C ARG A 39 8.73 -0.10 -12.89
N ALA A 40 7.90 0.18 -13.90
CA ALA A 40 7.98 1.42 -14.64
C ALA A 40 7.80 2.66 -13.73
N ALA A 41 6.84 2.60 -12.80
CA ALA A 41 6.59 3.69 -11.85
C ALA A 41 7.77 3.89 -10.90
N VAL A 42 8.36 2.82 -10.37
CA VAL A 42 9.55 2.90 -9.52
C VAL A 42 10.76 3.43 -10.29
N ASP A 43 10.91 3.04 -11.55
CA ASP A 43 12.00 3.52 -12.37
C ASP A 43 11.89 5.03 -12.60
N LEU A 44 10.73 5.50 -13.04
CA LEU A 44 10.51 6.93 -13.25
C LEU A 44 10.56 7.74 -11.94
N PHE A 45 10.02 7.19 -10.84
CA PHE A 45 10.11 7.79 -9.51
C PHE A 45 11.56 8.06 -9.09
N TYR A 46 12.45 7.08 -9.23
CA TYR A 46 13.84 7.25 -8.82
C TYR A 46 14.66 8.11 -9.78
N ASP A 47 14.30 8.18 -11.06
CA ASP A 47 14.91 9.15 -11.99
C ASP A 47 14.64 10.56 -11.48
N LYS A 48 13.39 10.87 -11.14
CA LYS A 48 13.01 12.17 -10.56
C LYS A 48 13.68 12.44 -9.21
N MET A 49 13.77 11.44 -8.32
CA MET A 49 14.41 11.58 -7.01
C MET A 49 15.91 11.89 -7.08
N ILE A 50 16.63 11.28 -8.03
CA ILE A 50 18.08 11.52 -8.19
C ILE A 50 18.35 12.88 -8.82
N ASP A 51 17.44 13.36 -9.67
CA ASP A 51 17.55 14.68 -10.30
C ASP A 51 17.12 15.83 -9.38
N ASP A 52 16.44 15.56 -8.26
CA ASP A 52 15.97 16.58 -7.32
C ASP A 52 16.97 16.86 -6.19
N PRO A 53 17.59 18.06 -6.13
CA PRO A 53 18.58 18.41 -5.12
C PRO A 53 18.03 18.43 -3.68
N ARG A 54 16.70 18.47 -3.49
CA ARG A 54 16.07 18.38 -2.16
C ARG A 54 16.26 17.01 -1.51
N VAL A 55 16.52 15.96 -2.29
CA VAL A 55 16.52 14.57 -1.80
C VAL A 55 17.62 13.68 -2.39
N SER A 56 18.24 14.07 -3.51
CA SER A 56 19.22 13.24 -4.22
C SER A 56 20.43 12.86 -3.35
N TYR A 57 20.83 13.73 -2.43
CA TYR A 57 21.97 13.51 -1.53
C TYR A 57 21.77 12.32 -0.56
N PHE A 58 20.53 11.89 -0.28
CA PHE A 58 20.27 10.68 0.50
C PHE A 58 20.69 9.39 -0.22
N PHE A 59 20.89 9.47 -1.54
CA PHE A 59 21.21 8.33 -2.40
C PHE A 59 22.69 8.27 -2.80
N GLU A 60 23.53 9.15 -2.25
CA GLU A 60 24.97 9.10 -2.49
C GLU A 60 25.56 7.76 -2.02
N GLY A 61 26.27 7.08 -2.92
CA GLY A 61 26.85 5.75 -2.65
C GLY A 61 25.83 4.61 -2.57
N VAL A 62 24.55 4.86 -2.87
CA VAL A 62 23.52 3.80 -2.93
C VAL A 62 23.57 3.10 -4.30
N ASP A 63 23.52 1.77 -4.29
CA ASP A 63 23.32 0.99 -5.50
C ASP A 63 21.88 1.16 -5.98
N MET A 64 21.67 2.07 -6.92
CA MET A 64 20.34 2.43 -7.40
C MET A 64 19.63 1.30 -8.13
N LYS A 65 20.37 0.34 -8.72
CA LYS A 65 19.75 -0.84 -9.32
C LYS A 65 19.13 -1.73 -8.25
N LYS A 66 19.84 -1.96 -7.14
CA LYS A 66 19.30 -2.70 -5.99
C LYS A 66 18.17 -1.93 -5.32
N GLN A 67 18.30 -0.61 -5.18
CA GLN A 67 17.27 0.21 -4.55
C GLN A 67 15.95 0.19 -5.32
N ARG A 68 15.99 0.32 -6.65
CA ARG A 68 14.80 0.20 -7.52
C ARG A 68 14.15 -1.18 -7.41
N ALA A 69 14.95 -2.25 -7.46
CA ALA A 69 14.43 -3.60 -7.29
C ALA A 69 13.77 -3.80 -5.91
N HIS A 70 14.39 -3.28 -4.84
CA HIS A 70 13.87 -3.34 -3.48
C HIS A 70 12.55 -2.59 -3.33
N GLN A 71 12.48 -1.35 -3.83
CA GLN A 71 11.27 -0.53 -3.77
C GLN A 71 10.12 -1.15 -4.58
N ALA A 72 10.40 -1.72 -5.76
CA ALA A 72 9.39 -2.42 -6.55
C ALA A 72 8.83 -3.65 -5.82
N ALA A 73 9.69 -4.39 -5.11
CA ALA A 73 9.26 -5.50 -4.27
C ALA A 73 8.41 -5.02 -3.08
N PHE A 74 8.83 -3.94 -2.41
CA PHE A 74 8.09 -3.33 -1.31
C PHE A 74 6.70 -2.87 -1.74
N LEU A 75 6.60 -2.09 -2.83
CA LEU A 75 5.33 -1.61 -3.36
C LEU A 75 4.44 -2.76 -3.85
N THR A 76 5.02 -3.79 -4.47
CA THR A 76 4.27 -5.00 -4.84
C THR A 76 3.63 -5.65 -3.61
N TYR A 77 4.35 -5.77 -2.50
CA TYR A 77 3.81 -6.26 -1.24
C TYR A 77 2.76 -5.32 -0.65
N ALA A 78 3.08 -4.03 -0.49
CA ALA A 78 2.22 -3.03 0.13
C ALA A 78 0.87 -2.88 -0.61
N MET A 79 0.86 -3.06 -1.93
CA MET A 79 -0.35 -2.96 -2.75
C MET A 79 -1.11 -4.30 -2.93
N GLY A 80 -0.73 -5.34 -2.18
CA GLY A 80 -1.41 -6.64 -2.18
C GLY A 80 -1.11 -7.51 -3.41
N GLY A 81 0.04 -7.31 -4.05
CA GLY A 81 0.57 -8.15 -5.14
C GLY A 81 1.41 -9.34 -4.66
N SER A 82 1.86 -9.31 -3.39
CA SER A 82 2.59 -10.40 -2.72
C SER A 82 2.04 -10.61 -1.31
N ARG A 83 2.18 -11.83 -0.76
CA ARG A 83 1.83 -12.14 0.63
C ARG A 83 2.92 -11.73 1.63
N SER A 84 4.14 -11.53 1.17
CA SER A 84 5.29 -11.23 2.02
C SER A 84 6.28 -10.29 1.33
N TYR A 85 7.09 -9.65 2.16
CA TYR A 85 8.23 -8.82 1.78
C TYR A 85 9.46 -9.29 2.55
N GLU A 86 10.54 -9.63 1.83
CA GLU A 86 11.77 -10.18 2.40
C GLU A 86 12.80 -9.09 2.80
N GLY A 87 12.50 -7.83 2.48
CA GLY A 87 13.33 -6.70 2.90
C GLY A 87 13.13 -6.34 4.38
N ASN A 88 13.78 -5.26 4.82
CA ASN A 88 13.54 -4.74 6.16
C ASN A 88 12.11 -4.19 6.27
N ALA A 89 11.21 -4.94 6.90
CA ALA A 89 9.83 -4.50 7.11
C ALA A 89 9.71 -3.36 8.15
N ASN A 90 10.75 -3.13 8.96
CA ASN A 90 10.79 -2.03 9.91
C ASN A 90 11.26 -0.74 9.22
N MET A 91 10.31 0.02 8.70
CA MET A 91 10.56 1.30 8.02
C MET A 91 11.25 2.31 8.92
N THR A 92 10.94 2.34 10.23
CA THR A 92 11.63 3.22 11.17
C THR A 92 13.13 2.89 11.18
N ALA A 93 13.48 1.62 11.40
CA ALA A 93 14.88 1.20 11.43
C ALA A 93 15.61 1.40 10.09
N ALA A 94 14.90 1.25 8.96
CA ALA A 94 15.48 1.45 7.64
C ALA A 94 15.89 2.90 7.36
N HIS A 95 15.13 3.88 7.86
CA HIS A 95 15.35 5.30 7.61
C HIS A 95 15.98 6.06 8.78
N ASP A 96 16.11 5.40 9.94
CA ASP A 96 16.58 5.99 11.18
C ASP A 96 17.96 6.68 11.05
N ARG A 97 18.93 6.04 10.38
CA ARG A 97 20.25 6.65 10.14
C ARG A 97 20.12 7.94 9.32
N LEU A 98 19.23 7.97 8.34
CA LEU A 98 19.01 9.13 7.48
C LEU A 98 18.37 10.28 8.28
N ALA A 99 17.43 9.98 9.17
CA ALA A 99 16.83 10.95 10.08
C ALA A 99 17.85 11.51 11.07
N ARG A 100 18.62 10.64 11.73
CA ARG A 100 19.55 11.05 12.78
C ARG A 100 20.81 11.75 12.26
N ASN A 101 21.33 11.34 11.11
CA ASN A 101 22.67 11.77 10.67
C ASN A 101 22.64 12.63 9.41
N MET A 102 21.56 12.62 8.63
CA MET A 102 21.45 13.34 7.36
C MET A 102 20.29 14.35 7.33
N GLY A 103 19.61 14.55 8.47
CA GLY A 103 18.55 15.55 8.61
C GLY A 103 17.26 15.22 7.86
N MET A 104 16.98 13.94 7.58
CA MET A 104 15.69 13.54 7.00
C MET A 104 14.53 13.97 7.91
N ARG A 105 13.49 14.54 7.32
CA ARG A 105 12.33 15.18 7.99
C ARG A 105 11.11 15.13 7.07
N MET A 106 9.94 15.51 7.59
CA MET A 106 8.66 15.43 6.87
C MET A 106 8.67 16.12 5.51
N GLU A 107 9.32 17.27 5.37
CA GLU A 107 9.44 17.97 4.08
C GLU A 107 10.07 17.09 2.98
N HIS A 108 11.00 16.19 3.32
CA HIS A 108 11.58 15.25 2.37
C HIS A 108 10.61 14.13 1.99
N PHE A 109 9.74 13.75 2.91
CA PHE A 109 8.68 12.79 2.64
C PHE A 109 7.64 13.38 1.67
N ASP A 110 7.31 14.67 1.81
CA ASP A 110 6.42 15.36 0.88
C ASP A 110 7.00 15.37 -0.55
N VAL A 111 8.31 15.57 -0.69
CA VAL A 111 9.01 15.45 -1.99
C VAL A 111 8.94 14.02 -2.56
N VAL A 112 9.06 13.00 -1.71
CA VAL A 112 8.88 11.60 -2.13
C VAL A 112 7.46 11.37 -2.69
N LEU A 113 6.44 11.90 -2.02
CA LEU A 113 5.05 11.80 -2.49
C LEU A 113 4.86 12.55 -3.82
N GLU A 114 5.37 13.77 -3.91
CA GLU A 114 5.33 14.60 -5.13
C GLU A 114 5.87 13.82 -6.34
N HIS A 115 7.05 13.20 -6.21
CA HIS A 115 7.67 12.44 -7.29
C HIS A 115 6.98 11.12 -7.60
N LEU A 116 6.45 10.43 -6.58
CA LEU A 116 5.70 9.19 -6.78
C LEU A 116 4.39 9.47 -7.53
N GLU A 117 3.63 10.48 -7.11
CA GLU A 117 2.42 10.92 -7.79
C GLU A 117 2.71 11.39 -9.22
N GLY A 118 3.78 12.16 -9.41
CA GLY A 118 4.24 12.58 -10.73
C GLY A 118 4.55 11.40 -11.64
N ALA A 119 5.28 10.40 -11.15
CA ALA A 119 5.61 9.20 -11.93
C ALA A 119 4.36 8.38 -12.31
N LEU A 120 3.41 8.22 -11.39
CA LEU A 120 2.15 7.53 -11.67
C LEU A 120 1.29 8.27 -12.71
N ARG A 121 1.24 9.60 -12.62
CA ARG A 121 0.53 10.47 -13.57
C ARG A 121 1.13 10.41 -14.96
N ASP A 122 2.46 10.52 -15.06
CA ASP A 122 3.19 10.50 -16.34
C ASP A 122 3.02 9.15 -17.07
N LEU A 123 2.93 8.05 -16.31
CA LEU A 123 2.66 6.71 -16.84
C LEU A 123 1.18 6.44 -17.11
N GLN A 124 0.31 7.44 -16.92
CA GLN A 124 -1.13 7.33 -17.12
C GLN A 124 -1.74 6.12 -16.37
N VAL A 125 -1.19 5.83 -15.19
CA VAL A 125 -1.71 4.75 -14.36
C VAL A 125 -3.13 5.13 -13.94
N PRO A 126 -4.12 4.22 -14.08
CA PRO A 126 -5.51 4.53 -13.76
C PRO A 126 -5.63 5.11 -12.35
N GLU A 127 -6.33 6.23 -12.21
CA GLU A 127 -6.53 6.87 -10.92
C GLU A 127 -7.37 5.96 -10.03
N VAL A 128 -6.75 5.40 -9.01
CA VAL A 128 -7.45 4.53 -8.05
C VAL A 128 -7.99 5.41 -6.95
N HIS A 129 -9.25 5.80 -7.06
CA HIS A 129 -9.92 6.48 -5.95
C HIS A 129 -9.95 5.54 -4.74
N SER A 130 -9.28 5.92 -3.66
CA SER A 130 -9.49 5.32 -2.36
C SER A 130 -10.95 5.57 -1.98
N GLN A 131 -11.75 4.52 -1.89
CA GLN A 131 -13.16 4.62 -1.48
C GLN A 131 -13.36 4.89 0.01
N TYR A 132 -12.33 5.35 0.71
CA TYR A 132 -12.41 5.64 2.13
C TYR A 132 -11.85 7.03 2.43
N CYS A 133 -12.75 7.91 2.86
CA CYS A 133 -12.47 8.94 3.87
C CYS A 133 -12.25 8.28 5.23
#